data_AF-A0A1W9WUF6-F1
#
_entry.id   AF-A0A1W9WUF6-F1
#
_cell.length_a   1.000
_cell.length_b   1.000
_cell.length_c   1.000
_cell.angle_alpha   90.00
_cell.angle_beta   90.00
_cell.angle_gamma   90.00
#
_symmetry.space_group_name_H-M   'P 1'
#
loop_
_entity.id
_entity.type
_entity.pdbx_description
1 polymer ?
#
loop_
_entity_poly.entity_id
_entity_poly.type
_entity_poly.pdbx_seq_one_letter_code
_entity_poly.pdbx_strand_id
1 'polypeptide(L)'
;MATMNAIYVKCTSVSYSDVQTLNPVCSEVNNDWLGFILPSKRDVSDDLIAALSKKYECEVVFLSFQTVVDAFQYLYDKNGEQIRKLIYGCSEQERTWEQSNGATQPWETCLFDPDELTDSLEFAEESEREQLVQIWEEKRIEPGSYYPSVDAKQTAMFFIYCLDGANIYTNYSEVLAKRQNPWQLGMGNDELKVRNKNNNLIINWLKKEQHQRSPFGSQPVCSRRFIAYR
;
A
#
# COMPACT_ATOMS: atom_id res chain seq x y z
N MET A 1 -1.23 -15.46 7.29
CA MET A 1 -2.19 -14.47 6.76
C MET A 1 -1.52 -13.12 6.79
N ALA A 2 -1.45 -12.43 5.65
CA ALA A 2 -0.79 -11.13 5.57
C ALA A 2 -1.85 -10.03 5.67
N THR A 3 -1.69 -9.20 6.70
CA THR A 3 -2.46 -7.97 6.90
C THR A 3 -1.44 -6.89 7.15
N MET A 4 -1.60 -5.75 6.49
CA MET A 4 -0.77 -4.58 6.72
C MET A 4 -1.68 -3.39 6.92
N ASN A 5 -1.37 -2.58 7.93
CA ASN A 5 -1.90 -1.25 8.13
C ASN A 5 -0.69 -0.33 8.21
N ALA A 6 -0.61 0.68 7.35
CA ALA A 6 0.51 1.61 7.31
C ALA A 6 0.01 3.04 7.12
N ILE A 7 0.67 3.98 7.79
CA ILE A 7 0.50 5.41 7.55
C ILE A 7 1.80 5.96 6.99
N TYR A 8 1.72 6.66 5.88
CA TYR A 8 2.83 7.39 5.28
C TYR A 8 2.56 8.88 5.42
N VAL A 9 3.53 9.63 5.92
CA VAL A 9 3.42 11.07 6.11
C VAL A 9 4.53 11.77 5.34
N LYS A 10 4.16 12.68 4.44
CA LYS A 10 5.13 13.53 3.73
C LYS A 10 5.17 14.89 4.42
N CYS A 11 6.13 15.06 5.33
CA CYS A 11 6.27 16.30 6.06
C CYS A 11 7.68 16.48 6.61
N THR A 12 8.15 17.73 6.64
CA THR A 12 9.42 18.07 7.29
C THR A 12 9.29 18.24 8.81
N SER A 13 8.08 18.41 9.33
CA SER A 13 7.82 18.76 10.74
C SER A 13 7.24 17.61 11.59
N VAL A 14 6.81 16.51 10.98
CA VAL A 14 6.25 15.36 11.71
C VAL A 14 7.36 14.49 12.29
N SER A 15 7.28 14.24 13.59
CA SER A 15 8.20 13.37 14.32
C SER A 15 7.53 12.04 14.70
N TYR A 16 8.34 11.04 15.06
CA TYR A 16 7.80 9.76 15.56
C TYR A 16 6.89 9.95 16.80
N SER A 17 7.18 10.90 17.69
CA SER A 17 6.35 11.19 18.86
C SER A 17 4.93 11.64 18.49
N ASP A 18 4.76 12.30 17.36
CA ASP A 18 3.47 12.82 16.90
C ASP A 18 2.49 11.73 16.52
N VAL A 19 3.01 10.58 16.08
CA VAL A 19 2.25 9.39 15.70
C VAL A 19 2.35 8.26 16.72
N GLN A 20 3.00 8.49 17.87
CA GLN A 20 3.20 7.45 18.89
C GLN A 20 1.88 6.98 19.51
N THR A 21 0.86 7.83 19.56
CA THR A 21 -0.51 7.46 19.95
C THR A 21 -1.11 6.39 19.03
N LEU A 22 -0.55 6.25 17.81
CA LEU A 22 -0.87 5.21 16.84
C LEU A 22 -0.22 3.86 17.17
N ASN A 23 0.64 3.82 18.19
CA ASN A 23 1.40 2.66 18.63
C ASN A 23 2.05 1.91 17.44
N PRO A 24 2.83 2.60 16.60
CA PRO A 24 3.44 1.97 15.44
C PRO A 24 4.41 0.87 15.88
N VAL A 25 4.40 -0.24 15.15
CA VAL A 25 5.27 -1.40 15.35
C VAL A 25 6.68 -1.09 14.87
N CYS A 26 6.79 -0.35 13.76
CA CYS A 26 8.05 0.17 13.25
C CYS A 26 7.82 1.42 12.40
N SER A 27 8.89 2.15 12.17
CA SER A 27 8.93 3.27 11.22
C SER A 27 9.97 3.02 10.14
N GLU A 28 9.70 3.55 8.96
CA GLU A 28 10.61 3.57 7.83
C GLU A 28 10.68 4.99 7.25
N VAL A 29 11.77 5.28 6.55
CA VAL A 29 11.95 6.54 5.84
C VAL A 29 12.16 6.21 4.38
N ASN A 30 11.30 6.76 3.53
CA ASN A 30 11.28 6.51 2.11
C ASN A 30 11.19 7.84 1.35
N ASN A 31 12.34 8.36 0.90
CA ASN A 31 12.51 9.74 0.42
C ASN A 31 11.93 10.77 1.41
N ASP A 32 10.95 11.55 0.96
CA ASP A 32 10.25 12.58 1.73
C ASP A 32 9.14 12.01 2.62
N TRP A 33 8.88 10.69 2.56
CA TRP A 33 7.83 10.04 3.32
C TRP A 33 8.38 9.33 4.56
N LEU A 34 7.73 9.55 5.69
CA LEU A 34 7.88 8.78 6.92
C LEU A 34 6.76 7.74 6.97
N GLY A 35 7.11 6.46 6.86
CA GLY A 35 6.20 5.34 6.97
C GLY A 35 6.11 4.82 8.39
N PHE A 36 4.92 4.46 8.84
CA PHE A 36 4.63 3.89 10.16
C PHE A 36 3.74 2.67 10.00
N ILE A 37 4.27 1.49 10.32
CA ILE A 37 3.48 0.24 10.27
C ILE A 37 2.71 0.12 11.58
N LEU A 38 1.41 -0.06 11.50
CA LEU A 38 0.50 -0.16 12.63
C LEU A 38 0.17 -1.63 12.96
N PRO A 39 -0.31 -1.92 14.18
CA PRO A 39 -0.85 -3.23 14.50
C PRO A 39 -2.00 -3.63 13.56
N SER A 40 -2.10 -4.91 13.22
CA SER A 40 -3.08 -5.43 12.27
C SER A 40 -4.55 -5.24 12.69
N LYS A 41 -4.81 -5.09 14.00
CA LYS A 41 -6.16 -4.90 14.56
C LYS A 41 -6.53 -3.43 14.78
N ARG A 42 -5.72 -2.50 14.28
CA ARG A 42 -5.96 -1.08 14.50
C ARG A 42 -6.82 -0.51 13.38
N ASP A 43 -8.05 -0.18 13.72
CA ASP A 43 -8.90 0.63 12.87
C ASP A 43 -8.37 2.06 12.85
N VAL A 44 -8.18 2.58 11.64
CA VAL A 44 -7.79 3.96 11.40
C VAL A 44 -8.95 4.62 10.70
N SER A 45 -9.60 5.55 11.39
CA SER A 45 -10.74 6.29 10.84
C SER A 45 -10.28 7.38 9.88
N ASP A 46 -11.13 7.71 8.91
CA ASP A 46 -10.96 8.86 8.02
C ASP A 46 -10.69 10.15 8.82
N ASP A 47 -11.45 10.38 9.90
CA ASP A 47 -11.29 11.55 10.77
C ASP A 47 -9.88 11.68 11.38
N LEU A 48 -9.25 10.54 11.71
CA LEU A 48 -7.91 10.54 12.28
C LEU A 48 -6.87 10.95 11.24
N ILE A 49 -7.00 10.45 10.00
CA ILE A 49 -6.12 10.80 8.89
C ILE A 49 -6.27 12.27 8.54
N ALA A 50 -7.50 12.76 8.41
CA ALA A 50 -7.79 14.17 8.16
C ALA A 50 -7.25 15.07 9.27
N ALA A 51 -7.43 14.68 10.54
CA ALA A 51 -6.94 15.45 11.68
C ALA A 51 -5.40 15.52 11.72
N LEU A 52 -4.70 14.43 11.42
CA LEU A 52 -3.23 14.41 11.33
C LEU A 52 -2.75 15.29 10.18
N SER A 53 -3.31 15.11 8.99
CA SER A 53 -2.99 15.90 7.80
C SER A 53 -3.22 17.40 8.02
N LYS A 54 -4.32 17.77 8.66
CA LYS A 54 -4.63 19.16 9.01
C LYS A 54 -3.68 19.74 10.05
N LYS A 55 -3.45 19.01 11.15
CA LYS A 55 -2.66 19.49 12.30
C LYS A 55 -1.22 19.82 11.90
N TYR A 56 -0.64 19.04 10.99
CA TYR A 56 0.73 19.19 10.56
C TYR A 56 0.88 19.81 9.17
N GLU A 57 -0.23 20.27 8.55
CA GLU A 57 -0.28 20.87 7.21
C GLU A 57 0.52 20.04 6.19
N CYS A 58 0.18 18.74 6.12
CA CYS A 58 0.96 17.75 5.39
C CYS A 58 0.11 16.77 4.59
N GLU A 59 0.80 15.95 3.79
CA GLU A 59 0.20 14.83 3.08
C GLU A 59 0.27 13.57 3.96
N VAL A 60 -0.85 12.90 4.13
CA VAL A 60 -0.97 11.67 4.90
C VAL A 60 -1.68 10.63 4.03
N VAL A 61 -1.05 9.47 3.86
CA VAL A 61 -1.66 8.31 3.24
C VAL A 61 -1.86 7.22 4.28
N PHE A 62 -3.06 6.66 4.34
CA PHE A 62 -3.32 5.40 5.00
C PHE A 62 -3.46 4.30 3.95
N LEU A 63 -2.77 3.19 4.19
CA LEU A 63 -2.79 2.02 3.33
C LEU A 63 -3.07 0.78 4.18
N SER A 64 -4.13 0.06 3.83
CA SER A 64 -4.46 -1.23 4.45
C SER A 64 -4.75 -2.28 3.40
N PHE A 65 -4.35 -3.52 3.69
CA PHE A 65 -4.81 -4.68 2.93
C PHE A 65 -4.93 -5.92 3.80
N GLN A 66 -5.80 -6.85 3.38
CA GLN A 66 -5.96 -8.17 3.98
C GLN A 66 -6.10 -9.23 2.88
N THR A 67 -5.08 -10.09 2.74
CA THR A 67 -5.02 -11.07 1.64
C THR A 67 -6.06 -12.19 1.71
N VAL A 68 -6.68 -12.41 2.87
CA VAL A 68 -7.62 -13.53 3.05
C VAL A 68 -8.94 -13.28 2.33
N VAL A 69 -9.41 -12.03 2.39
CA VAL A 69 -10.66 -11.57 1.77
C VAL A 69 -10.39 -10.68 0.56
N ASP A 70 -9.12 -10.52 0.22
CA ASP A 70 -8.64 -9.62 -0.84
C ASP A 70 -9.15 -8.18 -0.68
N ALA A 71 -9.11 -7.69 0.55
CA ALA A 71 -9.58 -6.35 0.89
C ALA A 71 -8.44 -5.34 0.81
N PHE A 72 -8.73 -4.16 0.28
CA PHE A 72 -7.79 -3.05 0.13
C PHE A 72 -8.46 -1.73 0.52
N GLN A 73 -7.74 -0.91 1.26
CA GLN A 73 -8.15 0.45 1.60
C GLN A 73 -6.99 1.41 1.41
N TYR A 74 -7.27 2.50 0.72
CA TYR A 74 -6.35 3.61 0.50
C TYR A 74 -7.05 4.93 0.79
N LEU A 75 -6.51 5.70 1.72
CA LEU A 75 -6.95 7.05 2.03
C LEU A 75 -5.78 8.00 1.81
N TYR A 76 -6.01 9.11 1.13
CA TYR A 76 -5.01 10.14 0.92
C TYR A 76 -5.61 11.51 1.23
N ASP A 77 -5.06 12.15 2.26
CA ASP A 77 -5.45 13.47 2.70
C ASP A 77 -4.28 14.45 2.60
N LYS A 78 -4.58 15.70 2.26
CA LYS A 78 -3.62 16.80 2.19
C LYS A 78 -4.18 18.02 2.89
N ASN A 79 -3.46 18.55 3.87
CA ASN A 79 -3.87 19.68 4.69
C ASN A 79 -5.28 19.52 5.31
N GLY A 80 -5.69 18.28 5.60
CA GLY A 80 -7.01 17.96 6.15
C GLY A 80 -8.15 17.83 5.13
N GLU A 81 -7.85 17.90 3.84
CA GLU A 81 -8.80 17.66 2.76
C GLU A 81 -8.57 16.26 2.17
N GLN A 82 -9.65 15.48 1.98
CA GLN A 82 -9.58 14.16 1.36
C GLN A 82 -9.38 14.30 -0.14
N ILE A 83 -8.21 13.87 -0.63
CA ILE A 83 -7.82 13.96 -2.04
C ILE A 83 -8.24 12.72 -2.82
N ARG A 84 -8.08 11.54 -2.22
CA ARG A 84 -8.45 10.26 -2.83
C ARG A 84 -8.83 9.24 -1.76
N LYS A 85 -9.91 8.51 -2.01
CA LYS A 85 -10.34 7.37 -1.20
C LYS A 85 -10.71 6.20 -2.11
N LEU A 86 -10.09 5.05 -1.85
CA LEU A 86 -10.36 3.79 -2.51
C LEU A 86 -10.66 2.71 -1.46
N ILE A 87 -11.73 1.96 -1.67
CA ILE A 87 -12.08 0.78 -0.87
C ILE A 87 -12.47 -0.35 -1.83
N TYR A 88 -11.88 -1.52 -1.64
CA TYR A 88 -12.15 -2.73 -2.42
C TYR A 88 -12.29 -3.92 -1.49
N GLY A 89 -13.34 -4.72 -1.67
CA GLY A 89 -13.51 -6.02 -1.01
C GLY A 89 -13.63 -5.98 0.53
N CYS A 90 -14.03 -4.84 1.12
CA CYS A 90 -14.23 -4.66 2.56
C CYS A 90 -15.67 -4.98 3.02
N SER A 91 -16.63 -5.07 2.11
CA SER A 91 -18.06 -5.29 2.35
C SER A 91 -18.53 -6.69 1.90
N GLU A 92 -19.81 -6.98 2.11
CA GLU A 92 -20.44 -8.25 1.73
C GLU A 92 -20.39 -8.52 0.20
N GLN A 93 -20.23 -7.48 -0.61
CA GLN A 93 -20.04 -7.59 -2.06
C GLN A 93 -18.55 -7.84 -2.33
N GLU A 94 -18.14 -9.09 -2.06
CA GLU A 94 -16.75 -9.52 -2.21
C GLU A 94 -16.18 -9.10 -3.57
N ARG A 95 -14.93 -8.60 -3.57
CA ARG A 95 -14.13 -8.30 -4.77
C ARG A 95 -14.68 -7.20 -5.69
N THR A 96 -15.42 -6.25 -5.13
CA THR A 96 -15.83 -5.04 -5.86
C THR A 96 -15.20 -3.79 -5.26
N TRP A 97 -15.05 -2.76 -6.10
CA TRP A 97 -14.74 -1.42 -5.65
C TRP A 97 -15.97 -0.83 -4.96
N GLU A 98 -15.88 -0.51 -3.68
CA GLU A 98 -16.98 0.03 -2.89
C GLU A 98 -17.00 1.55 -2.90
N GLN A 99 -15.80 2.15 -2.89
CA GLN A 99 -15.63 3.60 -2.87
C GLN A 99 -14.48 3.99 -3.78
N SER A 100 -14.70 5.05 -4.55
CA SER A 100 -13.73 5.68 -5.45
C SER A 100 -14.03 7.19 -5.48
N ASN A 101 -13.57 7.89 -4.45
CA ASN A 101 -13.82 9.33 -4.28
C ASN A 101 -12.56 10.13 -4.58
N GLY A 102 -12.72 11.34 -5.13
CA GLY A 102 -11.60 12.22 -5.44
C GLY A 102 -10.86 11.85 -6.73
N ALA A 103 -9.76 12.54 -7.00
CA ALA A 103 -9.04 12.43 -8.28
C ALA A 103 -8.13 11.20 -8.33
N THR A 104 -8.08 10.55 -9.50
CA THR A 104 -7.17 9.43 -9.79
C THR A 104 -5.71 9.83 -9.52
N GLN A 105 -4.98 8.96 -8.83
CA GLN A 105 -3.57 9.15 -8.50
C GLN A 105 -2.66 8.49 -9.55
N PRO A 106 -1.44 9.00 -9.78
CA PRO A 106 -0.55 8.46 -10.81
C PRO A 106 -0.24 6.95 -10.67
N TRP A 107 -0.15 6.44 -9.44
CA TRP A 107 0.14 5.03 -9.19
C TRP A 107 -1.01 4.09 -9.61
N GLU A 108 -2.25 4.58 -9.63
CA GLU A 108 -3.43 3.79 -10.00
C GLU A 108 -3.35 3.32 -11.46
N THR A 109 -2.56 4.00 -12.30
CA THR A 109 -2.34 3.58 -13.68
C THR A 109 -1.67 2.22 -13.82
N CYS A 110 -0.98 1.74 -12.76
CA CYS A 110 -0.38 0.41 -12.72
C CYS A 110 -1.40 -0.71 -12.49
N LEU A 111 -2.66 -0.38 -12.16
CA LEU A 111 -3.73 -1.36 -11.98
C LEU A 111 -4.39 -1.76 -13.31
N PHE A 112 -4.20 -0.97 -14.36
CA PHE A 112 -4.85 -1.19 -15.65
C PHE A 112 -3.89 -1.94 -16.60
N ASP A 113 -3.77 -3.25 -16.37
CA ASP A 113 -2.99 -4.14 -17.23
C ASP A 113 -3.67 -4.35 -18.59
N PRO A 114 -3.02 -4.02 -19.72
CA PRO A 114 -3.56 -4.32 -21.05
C PRO A 114 -3.82 -5.82 -21.30
N ASP A 115 -3.05 -6.71 -20.67
CA ASP A 115 -3.23 -8.15 -20.79
C ASP A 115 -4.52 -8.58 -20.07
N GLU A 116 -4.82 -8.01 -18.89
CA GLU A 116 -6.08 -8.25 -18.18
C GLU A 116 -7.30 -7.75 -18.96
N LEU A 117 -7.17 -6.61 -19.66
CA LEU A 117 -8.22 -6.14 -20.58
C LEU A 117 -8.45 -7.15 -21.69
N THR A 118 -7.38 -7.67 -22.29
CA THR A 118 -7.47 -8.65 -23.39
C THR A 118 -8.20 -9.91 -22.92
N ASP A 119 -7.82 -10.45 -21.77
CA ASP A 119 -8.46 -11.61 -21.15
C ASP A 119 -9.94 -11.32 -20.83
N SER A 120 -10.24 -10.14 -20.27
CA SER A 120 -11.61 -9.74 -19.93
C SER A 120 -12.50 -9.59 -21.16
N LEU A 121 -11.96 -9.02 -22.25
CA LEU A 121 -12.67 -8.87 -23.53
C LEU A 121 -12.93 -10.20 -24.23
N GLU A 122 -12.13 -11.24 -23.99
CA GLU A 122 -12.38 -12.57 -24.56
C GLU A 122 -13.73 -13.14 -24.11
N PHE A 123 -14.07 -12.94 -22.83
CA PHE A 123 -15.28 -13.49 -22.21
C PHE A 123 -16.45 -12.50 -22.09
N ALA A 124 -16.21 -11.21 -22.37
CA ALA A 124 -17.24 -10.17 -22.26
C ALA A 124 -18.29 -10.24 -23.38
N GLU A 125 -19.54 -9.96 -23.02
CA GLU A 125 -20.62 -9.76 -23.99
C GLU A 125 -20.39 -8.51 -24.83
N GLU A 126 -20.96 -8.45 -26.03
CA GLU A 126 -20.77 -7.31 -26.95
C GLU A 126 -21.13 -5.96 -26.29
N SER A 127 -22.18 -5.94 -25.48
CA SER A 127 -22.62 -4.76 -24.73
C SER A 127 -21.67 -4.32 -23.62
N GLU A 128 -20.81 -5.21 -23.11
CA GLU A 128 -19.86 -4.92 -22.03
C GLU A 128 -18.49 -4.50 -22.55
N ARG A 129 -18.14 -4.90 -23.78
CA ARG A 129 -16.82 -4.63 -24.40
C ARG A 129 -16.50 -3.14 -24.48
N GLU A 130 -17.45 -2.33 -24.95
CA GLU A 130 -17.26 -0.88 -25.06
C GLU A 130 -16.98 -0.25 -23.69
N GLN A 131 -17.70 -0.69 -22.64
CA GLN A 131 -17.50 -0.20 -21.28
C GLN A 131 -16.12 -0.62 -20.72
N LEU A 132 -15.69 -1.86 -20.95
CA LEU A 132 -14.37 -2.34 -20.51
C LEU A 132 -13.24 -1.57 -21.18
N VAL A 133 -13.32 -1.34 -22.50
CA VAL A 133 -12.33 -0.52 -23.21
C VAL A 133 -12.29 0.88 -22.63
N GLN A 134 -13.45 1.51 -22.40
CA GLN A 134 -13.51 2.86 -21.82
C GLN A 134 -12.87 2.92 -20.42
N ILE A 135 -13.14 1.93 -19.55
CA ILE A 135 -12.56 1.85 -18.20
C ILE A 135 -11.02 1.85 -18.27
N TRP A 136 -10.43 1.09 -19.19
CA TRP A 136 -8.97 1.01 -19.35
C TRP A 136 -8.36 2.25 -20.01
N GLU A 137 -9.03 2.82 -21.02
CA GLU A 137 -8.58 4.05 -21.67
C GLU A 137 -8.58 5.23 -20.70
N GLU A 138 -9.64 5.36 -19.90
CA GLU A 138 -9.78 6.43 -18.91
C GLU A 138 -9.06 6.14 -17.59
N LYS A 139 -8.62 4.89 -17.37
CA LYS A 139 -8.03 4.40 -16.13
C LYS A 139 -8.91 4.73 -14.92
N ARG A 140 -10.20 4.44 -15.07
CA ARG A 140 -11.26 4.85 -14.14
C ARG A 140 -11.63 3.69 -13.22
N ILE A 141 -11.63 3.93 -11.92
CA ILE A 141 -12.15 2.98 -10.91
C ILE A 141 -13.57 3.40 -10.56
N GLU A 142 -14.53 2.51 -10.75
CA GLU A 142 -15.96 2.77 -10.53
C GLU A 142 -16.51 1.98 -9.35
N PRO A 143 -17.25 2.63 -8.42
CA PRO A 143 -17.98 1.90 -7.38
C PRO A 143 -18.98 0.90 -7.96
N GLY A 144 -19.03 -0.31 -7.39
CA GLY A 144 -19.81 -1.44 -7.86
C GLY A 144 -19.14 -2.25 -8.98
N SER A 145 -18.02 -1.78 -9.53
CA SER A 145 -17.27 -2.51 -10.56
C SER A 145 -16.31 -3.53 -9.93
N TYR A 146 -16.09 -4.64 -10.64
CA TYR A 146 -15.01 -5.58 -10.37
C TYR A 146 -13.67 -5.13 -10.98
N TYR A 147 -13.71 -4.11 -11.86
CA TYR A 147 -12.58 -3.71 -12.68
C TYR A 147 -11.95 -2.37 -12.25
N PRO A 148 -10.61 -2.25 -12.36
CA PRO A 148 -9.68 -3.36 -12.61
C PRO A 148 -9.69 -4.35 -11.44
N SER A 149 -9.50 -5.63 -11.71
CA SER A 149 -9.40 -6.63 -10.65
C SER A 149 -8.06 -6.46 -9.97
N VAL A 150 -8.05 -6.51 -8.63
CA VAL A 150 -6.85 -6.22 -7.87
C VAL A 150 -6.53 -7.29 -6.85
N ASP A 151 -5.28 -7.74 -6.84
CA ASP A 151 -4.70 -8.40 -5.67
C ASP A 151 -4.32 -7.31 -4.65
N ALA A 152 -5.00 -7.29 -3.51
CA ALA A 152 -4.89 -6.21 -2.53
C ALA A 152 -3.45 -5.97 -2.05
N LYS A 153 -2.66 -7.05 -1.92
CA LYS A 153 -1.25 -6.95 -1.54
C LYS A 153 -0.43 -6.33 -2.67
N GLN A 154 -0.62 -6.76 -3.90
CA GLN A 154 0.09 -6.22 -5.06
C GLN A 154 -0.25 -4.75 -5.28
N THR A 155 -1.52 -4.36 -5.11
CA THR A 155 -1.98 -2.97 -5.17
C THR A 155 -1.28 -2.11 -4.13
N ALA A 156 -1.19 -2.58 -2.89
CA ALA A 156 -0.43 -1.89 -1.85
C ALA A 156 1.06 -1.76 -2.21
N MET A 157 1.65 -2.79 -2.82
CA MET A 157 3.04 -2.75 -3.28
C MET A 157 3.27 -1.74 -4.40
N PHE A 158 2.36 -1.65 -5.38
CA PHE A 158 2.46 -0.65 -6.46
C PHE A 158 2.55 0.77 -5.89
N PHE A 159 1.68 1.10 -4.92
CA PHE A 159 1.74 2.38 -4.23
C PHE A 159 3.10 2.60 -3.53
N ILE A 160 3.58 1.63 -2.75
CA ILE A 160 4.86 1.74 -2.02
C ILE A 160 6.03 1.95 -2.98
N TYR A 161 6.03 1.27 -4.14
CA TYR A 161 7.05 1.47 -5.16
C TYR A 161 7.01 2.88 -5.74
N CYS A 162 5.82 3.46 -5.94
CA CYS A 162 5.67 4.84 -6.41
C CYS A 162 6.10 5.87 -5.35
N LEU A 163 6.01 5.56 -4.05
CA LEU A 163 6.55 6.42 -2.98
C LEU A 163 8.09 6.51 -2.99
N ASP A 164 8.78 5.46 -3.45
CA ASP A 164 10.25 5.38 -3.39
C ASP A 164 10.95 6.30 -4.39
N GLY A 165 10.25 7.19 -5.10
CA GLY A 165 10.81 8.37 -5.78
C GLY A 165 11.84 8.07 -6.87
N ALA A 166 12.30 6.83 -6.96
CA ALA A 166 12.94 6.29 -8.09
C ALA A 166 11.90 6.41 -9.20
N ASN A 167 12.30 7.05 -10.30
CA ASN A 167 11.56 7.06 -11.56
C ASN A 167 11.10 5.65 -11.96
N ILE A 168 9.98 5.17 -11.43
CA ILE A 168 9.62 3.75 -11.38
C ILE A 168 8.07 3.72 -11.31
N TYR A 169 7.30 3.42 -12.35
CA TYR A 169 7.58 3.01 -13.71
C TYR A 169 6.59 3.78 -14.59
N THR A 170 7.03 4.48 -15.63
CA THR A 170 6.11 5.09 -16.60
C THR A 170 5.46 4.05 -17.51
N ASN A 171 5.90 2.79 -17.43
CA ASN A 171 5.43 1.69 -18.25
C ASN A 171 5.26 0.41 -17.41
N TYR A 172 4.04 -0.11 -17.42
CA TYR A 172 3.62 -1.37 -16.79
C TYR A 172 4.56 -2.56 -17.12
N SER A 173 5.14 -2.58 -18.32
CA SER A 173 6.09 -3.62 -18.76
C SER A 173 7.38 -3.69 -17.94
N GLU A 174 7.86 -2.60 -17.34
CA GLU A 174 9.06 -2.62 -16.49
C GLU A 174 8.78 -3.21 -15.10
N VAL A 175 7.54 -3.09 -14.61
CA VAL A 175 7.09 -3.82 -13.41
C VAL A 175 6.98 -5.32 -13.73
N LEU A 176 6.35 -5.67 -14.86
CA LEU A 176 6.16 -7.05 -15.28
C LEU A 176 7.50 -7.78 -15.56
N ALA A 177 8.48 -7.12 -16.16
CA ALA A 177 9.80 -7.69 -16.43
C ALA A 177 10.52 -8.16 -15.14
N LYS A 178 10.22 -7.53 -13.99
CA LYS A 178 10.73 -7.98 -12.69
C LYS A 178 9.82 -9.00 -11.99
N ARG A 179 8.55 -9.09 -12.38
CA ARG A 179 7.62 -10.19 -12.01
C ARG A 179 8.14 -11.54 -12.52
N GLN A 180 8.80 -11.57 -13.68
CA GLN A 180 9.36 -12.79 -14.29
C GLN A 180 10.70 -13.26 -13.69
N ASN A 181 11.34 -12.46 -12.82
CA ASN A 181 12.60 -12.83 -12.14
C ASN A 181 12.48 -12.75 -10.61
N PRO A 182 11.58 -13.55 -9.99
CA PRO A 182 11.32 -13.50 -8.56
C PRO A 182 12.52 -13.96 -7.70
N TRP A 183 13.58 -14.51 -8.29
CA TRP A 183 14.73 -15.11 -7.60
C TRP A 183 15.85 -14.12 -7.20
N GLN A 184 15.82 -12.88 -7.69
CA GLN A 184 16.75 -11.82 -7.21
C GLN A 184 16.18 -11.04 -6.01
N LEU A 185 14.86 -11.04 -5.86
CA LEU A 185 14.21 -10.76 -4.59
C LEU A 185 14.28 -12.08 -3.81
N GLY A 186 14.70 -12.10 -2.55
CA GLY A 186 14.79 -13.33 -1.78
C GLY A 186 13.41 -13.89 -1.41
N MET A 187 12.58 -14.24 -2.40
CA MET A 187 11.23 -14.74 -2.26
C MET A 187 11.26 -16.26 -2.09
N GLY A 188 11.71 -16.69 -0.91
CA GLY A 188 11.20 -17.92 -0.32
C GLY A 188 9.81 -17.65 0.27
N ASN A 189 8.96 -18.68 0.35
CA ASN A 189 7.54 -18.59 0.70
C ASN A 189 7.16 -17.89 2.03
N ASP A 190 8.12 -17.37 2.81
CA ASP A 190 7.86 -16.88 4.17
C ASP A 190 8.60 -15.57 4.56
N GLU A 191 9.31 -14.91 3.63
CA GLU A 191 10.03 -13.65 3.92
C GLU A 191 9.89 -12.63 2.77
N LEU A 192 9.39 -11.42 3.06
CA LEU A 192 9.43 -10.30 2.11
C LEU A 192 10.64 -9.43 2.44
N LYS A 193 11.66 -9.50 1.58
CA LYS A 193 12.84 -8.63 1.64
C LYS A 193 12.79 -7.65 0.47
N VAL A 194 12.33 -6.43 0.73
CA VAL A 194 12.41 -5.34 -0.26
C VAL A 194 13.77 -4.70 -0.12
N ARG A 195 14.53 -4.63 -1.22
CA ARG A 195 15.85 -4.01 -1.26
C ARG A 195 15.87 -2.87 -2.27
N ASN A 196 16.60 -1.80 -1.98
CA ASN A 196 16.74 -0.66 -2.89
C ASN A 196 17.74 -0.98 -4.02
N LYS A 197 17.94 -0.03 -4.95
CA LYS A 197 18.89 -0.16 -6.07
C LYS A 197 20.34 -0.41 -5.65
N ASN A 198 20.70 -0.07 -4.41
CA ASN A 198 22.03 -0.30 -3.83
C ASN A 198 22.09 -1.62 -3.03
N ASN A 199 21.09 -2.49 -3.17
CA ASN A 199 20.95 -3.76 -2.46
C ASN A 199 20.79 -3.63 -0.93
N ASN A 200 20.49 -2.43 -0.42
CA ASN A 200 20.18 -2.22 1.00
C ASN A 200 18.77 -2.72 1.30
N LEU A 201 18.60 -3.42 2.41
CA LEU A 201 17.31 -3.91 2.88
C LEU A 201 16.44 -2.73 3.33
N ILE A 202 15.39 -2.43 2.56
CA ILE A 202 14.37 -1.40 2.88
C ILE A 202 13.35 -2.00 3.84
N ILE A 203 12.80 -3.17 3.49
CA ILE A 203 11.74 -3.84 4.27
C ILE A 203 12.18 -5.27 4.55
N ASN A 204 12.11 -5.68 5.81
CA ASN A 204 12.31 -7.07 6.22
C ASN A 204 11.09 -7.57 6.99
N TRP A 205 10.13 -8.15 6.28
CA TRP A 205 9.00 -8.83 6.92
C TRP A 205 9.43 -10.24 7.31
N LEU A 206 9.56 -10.44 8.62
CA LEU A 206 9.67 -11.77 9.22
C LEU A 206 8.33 -12.10 9.87
N LYS A 207 7.76 -13.26 9.55
CA LYS A 207 6.68 -13.83 10.35
C LYS A 207 7.26 -14.23 11.71
N LYS A 208 7.10 -13.40 12.74
CA LYS A 208 7.40 -13.82 14.12
C LYS A 208 6.21 -14.59 14.68
N GLU A 209 6.05 -15.82 14.22
CA GLU A 209 5.25 -16.84 14.93
C GLU A 209 6.13 -18.05 15.21
N GLN A 210 6.78 -18.03 16.37
CA GLN A 210 7.01 -19.26 17.12
C GLN A 210 6.52 -19.05 18.54
N HIS A 211 5.62 -19.94 18.95
CA HIS A 211 5.24 -20.17 20.33
C HIS A 211 6.48 -20.26 21.23
N GLN A 212 6.62 -19.34 22.18
CA GLN A 212 7.24 -19.66 23.47
C GLN A 212 6.45 -18.99 24.59
N ARG A 213 5.76 -19.82 25.37
CA ARG A 213 5.53 -19.53 26.77
C ARG A 213 6.91 -19.41 27.43
N SER A 214 7.21 -18.26 28.02
CA SER A 214 8.20 -18.14 29.09
C SER A 214 7.55 -17.36 30.23
N PRO A 215 7.55 -17.86 31.48
CA PRO A 215 6.96 -17.17 32.62
C PRO A 215 7.89 -16.15 33.30
N PHE A 216 9.06 -15.82 32.72
CA PHE A 216 9.98 -14.86 33.34
C PHE A 216 10.53 -13.83 32.35
N GLY A 217 10.56 -12.59 32.83
CA GLY A 217 10.60 -11.38 32.02
C GLY A 217 11.94 -11.04 31.36
N SER A 218 11.83 -10.29 30.27
CA SER A 218 12.67 -9.14 29.90
C SER A 218 12.13 -8.55 28.61
N GLN A 219 12.00 -7.22 28.56
CA GLN A 219 11.58 -6.48 27.37
C GLN A 219 12.65 -6.55 26.28
N PRO A 220 12.31 -6.73 24.99
CA PRO A 220 13.26 -6.48 23.91
C PRO A 220 13.35 -4.98 23.63
N VAL A 221 14.48 -4.37 23.98
CA VAL A 221 14.87 -3.04 23.53
C VAL A 221 15.34 -3.15 22.08
N CYS A 222 14.57 -2.59 21.14
CA CYS A 222 15.04 -2.37 19.78
C CYS A 222 15.68 -0.98 19.71
N SER A 223 16.97 -0.88 20.05
CA SER A 223 17.76 0.32 19.81
C SER A 223 18.82 0.02 18.74
N ARG A 224 18.65 0.61 17.56
CA ARG A 224 19.77 0.86 16.64
C ARG A 224 19.98 2.36 16.56
N ARG A 225 20.92 2.85 17.37
CA ARG A 225 21.53 4.17 17.16
C ARG A 225 22.42 4.08 15.92
N PHE A 226 22.20 4.97 14.96
CA PHE A 226 23.27 5.34 14.03
C PHE A 226 23.89 6.64 14.52
N ILE A 227 25.17 6.57 14.87
CA ILE A 227 26.04 7.73 15.05
C ILE A 227 26.61 8.02 13.66
N ALA A 228 26.33 9.22 13.13
CA ALA A 228 26.98 9.72 11.93
C ALA A 228 28.38 10.26 12.30
N TYR A 229 29.41 9.80 11.59
CA TYR A 229 30.66 10.56 11.47
C TYR A 229 30.67 11.25 10.11
N ARG A 230 31.13 12.50 10.14
CA ARG A 230 31.14 13.50 9.06
C ARG A 230 31.86 13.04 7.80
#